data_AF-A0A3D5JSC6-F1
#
_entry.id   AF-A0A3D5JSC6-F1
#
_cell.length_a   1.000
_cell.length_b   1.000
_cell.length_c   1.000
_cell.angle_alpha   90.00
_cell.angle_beta   90.00
_cell.angle_gamma   90.00
#
_symmetry.space_group_name_H-M   'P 1'
#
loop_
_entity.id
_entity.type
_entity.pdbx_description
1 polymer ?
#
loop_
_entity_poly.entity_id
_entity_poly.type
_entity_poly.pdbx_seq_one_letter_code
_entity_poly.pdbx_strand_id
1 'polypeptide(L)'
;PGDRLGHRVAALLMAPNEARERLGNGVFLTPCENNPGGRINSYLSKAIMAEPVERKFIKAVKTKGIEALDFVTQLDEAVAEGVITQDERTLLEELRALTLETITVDDFDPHELRSASYYDRERKDAPSQEAA
;
A
#
# COMPACT_ATOMS: atom_id res chain seq x y z
N PRO A 1 6.77 13.20 24.23
CA PRO A 1 5.38 12.91 23.77
C PRO A 1 4.97 11.51 24.25
N GLY A 2 3.71 11.30 24.66
CA GLY A 2 3.24 9.99 25.15
C GLY A 2 2.42 9.22 24.11
N ASP A 3 2.48 7.89 24.14
CA ASP A 3 1.83 6.99 23.17
C ASP A 3 0.33 7.24 22.99
N ARG A 4 -0.38 7.52 24.08
CA ARG A 4 -1.82 7.83 24.05
C ARG A 4 -2.14 9.05 23.20
N LEU A 5 -1.26 10.07 23.25
CA LEU A 5 -1.42 11.25 22.42
C LEU A 5 -1.09 10.93 20.96
N GLY A 6 -0.03 10.18 20.71
CA GLY A 6 0.34 9.72 19.37
C GLY A 6 -0.78 8.95 18.68
N HIS A 7 -1.40 8.00 19.38
CA HIS A 7 -2.53 7.22 18.86
C HIS A 7 -3.73 8.08 18.49
N ARG A 8 -4.08 9.09 19.32
CA ARG A 8 -5.17 10.02 19.02
C ARG A 8 -4.88 10.86 17.76
N VAL A 9 -3.65 11.34 17.63
CA VAL A 9 -3.23 12.12 16.45
C VAL A 9 -3.28 11.25 15.20
N ALA A 10 -2.77 10.01 15.27
CA ALA A 10 -2.84 9.07 14.15
C ALA A 10 -4.29 8.81 13.74
N ALA A 11 -5.18 8.52 14.69
CA ALA A 11 -6.59 8.30 14.41
C ALA A 11 -7.26 9.49 13.72
N LEU A 12 -6.90 10.73 14.09
CA LEU A 12 -7.37 11.93 13.39
C LEU A 12 -6.88 12.00 11.94
N LEU A 13 -5.68 11.52 11.62
CA LEU A 13 -5.17 11.57 10.23
C LEU A 13 -5.73 10.45 9.32
N MET A 14 -6.29 9.40 9.92
CA MET A 14 -6.82 8.22 9.21
C MET A 14 -8.25 8.41 8.67
N ALA A 15 -8.86 9.59 8.82
CA ALA A 15 -10.17 9.91 8.28
C ALA A 15 -10.25 11.35 7.73
N PRO A 16 -11.13 11.63 6.75
CA PRO A 16 -11.40 13.00 6.31
C PRO A 16 -11.94 13.86 7.47
N ASN A 17 -11.29 14.98 7.77
CA ASN A 17 -11.74 15.97 8.76
C ASN A 17 -11.01 17.30 8.59
N GLU A 18 -11.50 18.33 9.29
CA GLU A 18 -10.96 19.69 9.25
C GLU A 18 -9.48 19.78 9.65
N ALA A 19 -9.02 18.97 10.60
CA ALA A 19 -7.62 19.01 11.03
C ALA A 19 -6.69 18.53 9.90
N ARG A 20 -7.09 17.49 9.17
CA ARG A 20 -6.39 16.97 8.02
C ARG A 20 -6.44 17.94 6.82
N GLU A 21 -7.60 18.54 6.55
CA GLU A 21 -7.74 19.57 5.50
C GLU A 21 -6.83 20.77 5.77
N ARG A 22 -6.80 21.24 7.02
CA ARG A 22 -5.88 22.32 7.43
C ARG A 22 -4.42 21.93 7.28
N LEU A 23 -4.06 20.68 7.57
CA LEU A 23 -2.70 20.18 7.40
C LEU A 23 -2.28 20.13 5.92
N GLY A 24 -3.23 19.80 5.03
CA GLY A 24 -3.02 19.79 3.58
C GLY A 24 -3.09 21.17 2.91
N ASN A 25 -3.43 22.23 3.64
CA ASN A 25 -3.56 23.56 3.07
C ASN A 25 -2.22 24.05 2.51
N GLY A 26 -2.23 24.53 1.26
CA GLY A 26 -1.03 24.94 0.53
C GLY A 26 -0.28 23.79 -0.15
N VAL A 27 -0.71 22.53 0.04
CA VAL A 27 -0.16 21.36 -0.66
C VAL A 27 -0.94 21.12 -1.95
N PHE A 28 -0.22 20.81 -3.05
CA PHE A 28 -0.85 20.40 -4.30
C PHE A 28 -1.38 18.96 -4.21
N LEU A 29 -2.65 18.81 -3.85
CA LEU A 29 -3.32 17.51 -3.66
C LEU A 29 -4.26 17.12 -4.82
N THR A 30 -4.22 17.84 -5.95
CA THR A 30 -5.04 17.48 -7.12
C THR A 30 -4.56 16.13 -7.67
N PRO A 31 -5.42 15.10 -7.74
CA PRO A 31 -5.02 13.79 -8.23
C PRO A 31 -4.75 13.85 -9.74
N CYS A 32 -3.56 13.42 -10.15
CA CYS A 32 -3.18 13.21 -11.54
C CYS A 32 -2.06 12.18 -11.62
N GLU A 33 -1.73 11.72 -12.84
CA GLU A 33 -0.69 10.72 -13.10
C GLU A 33 0.65 11.08 -12.44
N ASN A 34 1.04 12.35 -12.52
CA ASN A 34 2.32 12.85 -11.99
C ASN A 34 2.23 13.32 -10.53
N ASN A 35 1.10 13.10 -9.84
CA ASN A 35 0.92 13.47 -8.43
C ASN A 35 0.47 12.26 -7.59
N PRO A 36 1.39 11.36 -7.22
CA PRO A 36 1.07 10.21 -6.36
C PRO A 36 0.49 10.64 -5.01
N GLY A 37 0.96 11.74 -4.42
CA GLY A 37 0.42 12.27 -3.16
C GLY A 37 -1.05 12.68 -3.27
N GLY A 38 -1.42 13.37 -4.36
CA GLY A 38 -2.81 13.72 -4.66
C GLY A 38 -3.70 12.51 -4.92
N ARG A 39 -3.18 11.49 -5.63
CA ARG A 39 -3.87 10.20 -5.84
C ARG A 39 -4.16 9.50 -4.52
N ILE A 40 -3.12 9.24 -3.71
CA ILE A 40 -3.25 8.58 -2.40
C ILE A 40 -4.23 9.34 -1.50
N ASN A 41 -4.15 10.67 -1.49
CA ASN A 41 -5.07 11.51 -0.74
C ASN A 41 -6.53 11.28 -1.15
N SER A 42 -6.80 11.14 -2.45
CA SER A 42 -8.14 10.87 -2.98
C SER A 42 -8.67 9.48 -2.63
N TYR A 43 -7.79 8.50 -2.36
CA TYR A 43 -8.16 7.11 -2.09
C TYR A 43 -8.67 6.89 -0.67
N LEU A 44 -8.37 7.79 0.28
CA LEU A 44 -8.71 7.63 1.69
C LEU A 44 -10.19 7.34 1.93
N SER A 45 -11.08 8.07 1.26
CA SER A 45 -12.54 7.86 1.40
C SER A 45 -12.96 6.47 0.92
N LYS A 46 -12.39 5.99 -0.19
CA LYS A 46 -12.68 4.63 -0.72
C LYS A 46 -12.17 3.55 0.24
N ALA A 47 -10.96 3.72 0.77
CA ALA A 47 -10.38 2.79 1.73
C ALA A 47 -11.25 2.65 3.00
N ILE A 48 -11.75 3.76 3.53
CA ILE A 48 -12.66 3.76 4.70
C ILE A 48 -13.97 3.04 4.40
N MET A 49 -14.55 3.26 3.22
CA MET A 49 -15.79 2.59 2.81
C MET A 49 -15.60 1.08 2.63
N ALA A 50 -14.45 0.65 2.13
CA ALA A 50 -14.12 -0.76 1.91
C ALA A 50 -13.71 -1.49 3.19
N GLU A 51 -13.14 -0.80 4.19
CA GLU A 51 -12.66 -1.39 5.45
C GLU A 51 -13.64 -2.34 6.18
N PRO A 52 -14.94 -2.03 6.37
CA PRO A 52 -15.87 -2.98 6.98
C PRO A 52 -16.08 -4.26 6.14
N VAL A 53 -16.10 -4.13 4.82
CA VAL A 53 -16.25 -5.25 3.89
C VAL A 53 -14.99 -6.10 3.88
N GLU A 54 -13.82 -5.46 3.88
CA GLU A 54 -12.53 -6.15 3.92
C GLU A 54 -12.36 -6.94 5.22
N ARG A 55 -12.70 -6.36 6.37
CA ARG A 55 -12.70 -7.08 7.66
C ARG A 55 -13.63 -8.29 7.65
N LYS A 56 -14.83 -8.13 7.10
CA LYS A 56 -15.82 -9.21 6.96
C LYS A 56 -15.27 -10.34 6.08
N PHE A 57 -14.67 -10.00 4.95
CA PHE A 57 -14.02 -10.93 4.03
C PHE A 57 -12.82 -11.66 4.68
N ILE A 58 -11.85 -10.93 5.26
CA ILE A 58 -10.68 -11.52 5.93
C ILE A 58 -11.10 -12.48 7.05
N LYS A 59 -12.14 -12.14 7.80
CA LYS A 59 -12.69 -13.04 8.82
C LYS A 59 -13.23 -14.32 8.17
N ALA A 60 -13.99 -14.21 7.10
CA ALA A 60 -14.51 -15.38 6.39
C ALA A 60 -13.39 -16.26 5.82
N VAL A 61 -12.34 -15.67 5.23
CA VAL A 61 -11.18 -16.44 4.75
C VAL A 61 -10.58 -17.31 5.85
N LYS A 62 -10.56 -16.82 7.09
CA LYS A 62 -10.02 -17.57 8.23
C LYS A 62 -10.98 -18.60 8.84
N THR A 63 -12.29 -18.42 8.68
CA THR A 63 -13.28 -19.15 9.50
C THR A 63 -14.35 -19.92 8.72
N LYS A 64 -14.54 -19.61 7.43
CA LYS A 64 -15.67 -20.11 6.63
C LYS A 64 -15.30 -21.11 5.53
N GLY A 65 -14.02 -21.45 5.40
CA GLY A 65 -13.60 -22.49 4.46
C GLY A 65 -13.37 -21.97 3.03
N ILE A 66 -13.02 -20.69 2.88
CA ILE A 66 -12.42 -20.20 1.63
C ILE A 66 -11.04 -20.84 1.51
N GLU A 67 -10.87 -21.72 0.54
CA GLU A 67 -9.67 -22.55 0.37
C GLU A 67 -8.73 -22.00 -0.72
N ALA A 68 -9.26 -21.15 -1.61
CA ALA A 68 -8.47 -20.53 -2.66
C ALA A 68 -7.25 -19.76 -2.13
N LEU A 69 -6.15 -19.80 -2.88
CA LEU A 69 -4.88 -19.15 -2.52
C LEU A 69 -4.69 -17.78 -3.16
N ASP A 70 -5.33 -17.54 -4.31
CA ASP A 70 -5.29 -16.26 -5.00
C ASP A 70 -6.49 -15.39 -4.62
N PHE A 71 -6.27 -14.09 -4.63
CA PHE A 71 -7.26 -13.12 -4.16
C PHE A 71 -8.56 -13.12 -4.97
N VAL A 72 -8.48 -13.35 -6.29
CA VAL A 72 -9.67 -13.27 -7.17
C VAL A 72 -10.58 -14.45 -6.90
N THR A 73 -10.02 -15.66 -6.86
CA THR A 73 -10.80 -16.88 -6.58
C THR A 73 -11.36 -16.87 -5.15
N GLN A 74 -10.64 -16.30 -4.18
CA GLN A 74 -11.18 -16.12 -2.82
C GLN A 74 -12.43 -15.22 -2.80
N LEU A 75 -12.48 -14.17 -3.63
CA LEU A 75 -13.66 -13.31 -3.73
C LEU A 75 -14.83 -14.05 -4.40
N ASP A 76 -14.55 -14.86 -5.43
CA ASP A 76 -15.58 -15.68 -6.09
C ASP A 76 -16.21 -16.67 -5.09
N GLU A 77 -15.39 -17.36 -4.29
CA GLU A 77 -15.86 -18.26 -3.21
C GLU A 77 -16.68 -17.49 -2.16
N ALA A 78 -16.19 -16.32 -1.72
CA ALA A 78 -16.89 -15.50 -0.74
C ALA A 78 -18.27 -15.00 -1.23
N VAL A 79 -18.41 -14.71 -2.52
CA VAL A 79 -19.70 -14.37 -3.14
C VAL A 79 -20.59 -15.60 -3.23
N ALA A 80 -20.06 -16.73 -3.67
CA ALA A 80 -20.82 -17.99 -3.80
C ALA A 80 -21.37 -18.48 -2.46
N GLU A 81 -20.62 -18.30 -1.38
CA GLU A 81 -21.03 -18.60 -0.01
C GLU A 81 -21.96 -17.54 0.61
N GLY A 82 -22.24 -16.44 -0.10
CA GLY A 82 -23.05 -15.32 0.40
C GLY A 82 -22.41 -14.56 1.56
N VAL A 83 -21.09 -14.66 1.73
CA VAL A 83 -20.35 -13.86 2.72
C VAL A 83 -20.36 -12.40 2.31
N ILE A 84 -20.13 -12.12 1.02
CA ILE A 84 -20.17 -10.78 0.46
C ILE A 84 -21.08 -10.73 -0.77
N THR A 85 -21.62 -9.55 -1.05
CA THR A 85 -22.39 -9.26 -2.26
C THR A 85 -21.47 -9.00 -3.45
N GLN A 86 -22.04 -8.99 -4.67
CA GLN A 86 -21.28 -8.65 -5.88
C GLN A 86 -20.73 -7.20 -5.83
N ASP A 87 -21.50 -6.25 -5.27
CA ASP A 87 -21.05 -4.87 -5.10
C ASP A 87 -19.90 -4.76 -4.09
N GLU A 88 -19.99 -5.51 -2.98
CA GLU A 88 -18.93 -5.63 -1.99
C GLU A 88 -17.65 -6.23 -2.61
N ARG A 89 -17.77 -7.22 -3.50
CA ARG A 89 -16.64 -7.75 -4.27
C ARG A 89 -15.99 -6.68 -5.13
N THR A 90 -16.75 -5.94 -5.93
CA THR A 90 -16.20 -4.89 -6.79
C THR A 90 -15.48 -3.81 -5.97
N LEU A 91 -16.02 -3.47 -4.81
CA LEU A 91 -15.37 -2.54 -3.88
C LEU A 91 -14.00 -3.06 -3.39
N LEU A 92 -13.87 -4.35 -3.11
CA LEU A 92 -12.59 -4.96 -2.71
C LEU A 92 -11.59 -5.06 -3.86
N GLU A 93 -12.05 -5.34 -5.08
CA GLU A 93 -11.22 -5.32 -6.29
C GLU A 93 -10.66 -3.92 -6.56
N GLU A 94 -11.50 -2.89 -6.46
CA GLU A 94 -11.08 -1.49 -6.55
C GLU A 94 -10.04 -1.16 -5.47
N LEU A 95 -10.32 -1.50 -4.21
CA LEU A 95 -9.37 -1.26 -3.11
C LEU A 95 -8.02 -1.93 -3.38
N ARG A 96 -8.04 -3.17 -3.87
CA ARG A 96 -6.83 -3.93 -4.18
C ARG A 96 -6.01 -3.28 -5.28
N ALA A 97 -6.67 -2.82 -6.35
CA ALA A 97 -6.01 -2.12 -7.45
C ALA A 97 -5.33 -0.83 -6.98
N LEU A 98 -6.04 0.00 -6.20
CA LEU A 98 -5.50 1.24 -5.63
C LEU A 98 -4.32 0.97 -4.69
N THR A 99 -4.42 -0.08 -3.88
CA THR A 99 -3.36 -0.49 -2.96
C THR A 99 -2.10 -0.90 -3.71
N LEU A 100 -2.23 -1.78 -4.71
CA LEU A 100 -1.11 -2.22 -5.53
C LEU A 100 -0.48 -1.07 -6.31
N GLU A 101 -1.28 -0.19 -6.92
CA GLU A 101 -0.77 1.03 -7.58
C GLU A 101 0.06 1.89 -6.62
N THR A 102 -0.35 1.96 -5.34
CA THR A 102 0.29 2.82 -4.34
C THR A 102 1.59 2.22 -3.77
N ILE A 103 1.63 0.91 -3.53
CA ILE A 103 2.76 0.27 -2.84
C ILE A 103 3.80 -0.31 -3.80
N THR A 104 3.44 -0.56 -5.05
CA THR A 104 4.38 -1.09 -6.03
C THR A 104 5.41 -0.02 -6.35
N VAL A 105 6.67 -0.40 -6.18
CA VAL A 105 7.85 0.38 -6.56
C VAL A 105 8.63 -0.40 -7.60
N ASP A 106 9.50 0.29 -8.33
CA ASP A 106 10.40 -0.36 -9.29
C ASP A 106 11.29 -1.39 -8.58
N ASP A 107 11.63 -2.46 -9.31
CA ASP A 107 12.56 -3.47 -8.81
C ASP A 107 13.97 -2.88 -8.76
N PHE A 108 14.68 -3.16 -7.67
CA PHE A 108 16.06 -2.71 -7.50
C PHE A 108 17.00 -3.80 -8.03
N ASP A 109 17.95 -3.42 -8.88
CA ASP A 109 18.97 -4.35 -9.33
C ASP A 109 19.77 -4.89 -8.12
N PRO A 110 20.06 -6.20 -8.04
CA PRO A 110 20.81 -6.78 -6.91
C PRO A 110 22.15 -6.10 -6.65
N HIS A 111 22.75 -5.46 -7.68
CA HIS A 111 23.96 -4.69 -7.54
C HIS A 111 23.74 -3.40 -6.73
N GLU A 112 22.62 -2.69 -6.92
CA GLU A 112 22.27 -1.47 -6.19
C GLU A 112 22.04 -1.73 -4.70
N LEU A 113 21.55 -2.93 -4.38
CA LEU A 113 21.30 -3.38 -3.00
C LEU A 113 22.54 -3.94 -2.29
N ARG A 114 23.72 -3.99 -2.94
CA ARG A 114 24.97 -4.43 -2.30
C ARG A 114 25.34 -3.46 -1.17
N SER A 115 25.79 -3.99 -0.04
CA SER A 115 26.27 -3.14 1.06
C SER A 115 27.54 -2.39 0.66
N ALA A 116 27.74 -1.19 1.22
CA ALA A 116 28.87 -0.32 0.92
C ALA A 116 30.24 -1.04 0.98
N SER A 117 30.40 -2.02 1.88
CA SER A 117 31.63 -2.81 2.04
C SER A 117 31.98 -3.71 0.84
N TYR A 118 31.05 -3.99 -0.08
CA TYR A 118 31.33 -4.77 -1.28
C TYR A 118 31.86 -3.92 -2.45
N TYR A 119 31.59 -2.61 -2.45
CA TYR A 119 32.11 -1.69 -3.49
C TYR A 119 33.62 -1.43 -3.35
N ASP A 120 34.15 -1.44 -2.13
CA ASP A 120 35.59 -1.23 -1.87
C ASP A 120 36.48 -2.42 -2.26
N ARG A 121 35.89 -3.61 -2.51
CA ARG A 121 36.64 -4.81 -2.90
C ARG A 121 37.04 -4.80 -4.37
N GLU A 122 36.16 -4.35 -5.26
CA GLU A 122 36.43 -4.33 -6.71
C GLU A 122 37.53 -3.31 -7.09
N ARG A 123 37.74 -2.25 -6.30
CA ARG A 123 38.81 -1.28 -6.54
C ARG A 123 40.23 -1.75 -6.17
N LYS A 124 40.36 -2.79 -5.34
CA LYS A 124 41.68 -3.24 -4.84
C LYS A 124 42.36 -4.28 -5.73
N ASP A 125 41.58 -4.98 -6.56
CA ASP A 125 42.08 -6.07 -7.42
C ASP A 125 42.32 -5.65 -8.88
N ALA A 126 42.16 -4.36 -9.22
CA ALA A 126 42.50 -3.84 -10.54
C ALA A 126 44.04 -3.72 -10.68
N PRO A 127 44.68 -4.38 -11.66
CA PRO A 127 46.13 -4.29 -11.83
C PRO A 127 46.50 -2.85 -12.22
N SER A 128 47.46 -2.27 -11.50
CA SER A 128 48.05 -0.97 -11.81
C SER A 128 48.67 -1.04 -13.20
N GLN A 129 48.03 -0.42 -14.20
CA GLN A 129 48.67 -0.21 -15.49
C GLN A 129 49.75 0.86 -15.32
N GLU A 130 51.01 0.40 -15.22
CA GLU A 130 52.20 1.22 -15.47
C GLU A 130 52.09 1.87 -16.86
N ALA A 131 52.26 3.19 -16.91
CA ALA A 131 52.48 3.92 -18.14
C ALA A 131 53.87 4.59 -18.07
N ALA A 132 54.57 4.48 -19.19
CA ALA A 132 55.95 4.84 -19.49
C ALA A 132 56.32 6.32 -19.24
#